data_AF-A0A0L0FK88-F1
#
_entry.id   AF-A0A0L0FK88-F1
#
_cell.length_a   1.000
_cell.length_b   1.000
_cell.length_c   1.000
_cell.angle_alpha   90.00
_cell.angle_beta   90.00
_cell.angle_gamma   90.00
#
_symmetry.space_group_name_H-M   'P 1'
#
loop_
_entity.id
_entity.type
_entity.pdbx_description
1 polymer ?
#
loop_
_entity_poly.entity_id
_entity_poly.type
_entity_poly.pdbx_seq_one_letter_code
_entity_poly.pdbx_strand_id
1 'polypeptide(L)'
;MSMVLKSNIILFLSQGARIRASGNVSDYDAKRLHLIYADSGRNITIAGYGVIDGNAPAFFTELEPNAIRLSPLIELRNIQHLMVGGITIESAPGWTLRPKNCEYVEISKIMILNDRKYVNTDGIDPDSSSHVRITDCFISAGDDAVVIKSSDYGGPPGDVVNVTVANCTLISSASALKIGTETFGNFKNIHFSDVNICNSRTGIAIMAKDGGKVEKVTFERISMHTEPKWGVGVEWPILIDVERRYSHSEISLVRDVVLENIIVNTKGRVYITGMTNKYSMKTVSLRNVLITYNGVEDRSEATMLSGTDEINQDLAQVDYGTMDTALLVADASVVDLDVIIDWSAVYEQVN
;
A
#
# COMPACT_ATOMS: atom_id res chain seq x y z
N MET A 1 -21.00 -17.80 6.55
CA MET A 1 -21.78 -17.41 5.36
C MET A 1 -21.38 -16.01 4.96
N SER A 2 -21.01 -15.81 3.70
CA SER A 2 -20.72 -14.48 3.15
C SER A 2 -21.98 -13.62 3.07
N MET A 3 -21.86 -12.34 3.38
CA MET A 3 -22.91 -11.35 3.17
C MET A 3 -22.76 -10.73 1.78
N VAL A 4 -23.76 -10.91 0.92
CA VAL A 4 -23.73 -10.39 -0.46
C VAL A 4 -24.59 -9.13 -0.57
N LEU A 5 -23.95 -8.00 -0.85
CA LEU A 5 -24.62 -6.71 -1.03
C LEU A 5 -25.16 -6.57 -2.47
N LYS A 6 -26.23 -5.79 -2.61
CA LYS A 6 -26.90 -5.48 -3.89
C LYS A 6 -27.02 -3.97 -4.04
N SER A 7 -27.37 -3.50 -5.24
CA SER A 7 -27.56 -2.08 -5.51
C SER A 7 -28.58 -1.41 -4.59
N ASN A 8 -28.38 -0.13 -4.31
CA ASN A 8 -29.26 0.73 -3.51
C ASN A 8 -29.45 0.21 -2.08
N ILE A 9 -28.35 -0.23 -1.45
CA ILE A 9 -28.38 -0.75 -0.08
C ILE A 9 -27.44 0.05 0.83
N ILE A 10 -27.87 0.19 2.08
CA ILE A 10 -27.04 0.67 3.17
C ILE A 10 -26.94 -0.45 4.20
N LEU A 11 -25.75 -1.01 4.37
CA LEU A 11 -25.40 -1.84 5.52
C LEU A 11 -24.94 -0.90 6.64
N PHE A 12 -25.83 -0.64 7.60
CA PHE A 12 -25.53 0.22 8.75
C PHE A 12 -25.24 -0.59 10.01
N LEU A 13 -24.03 -0.49 10.56
CA LEU A 13 -23.65 -1.11 11.82
C LEU A 13 -23.76 -0.08 12.95
N SER A 14 -24.77 -0.21 13.80
CA SER A 14 -24.93 0.66 14.97
C SER A 14 -23.76 0.51 15.94
N GLN A 15 -23.56 1.50 16.80
CA GLN A 15 -22.60 1.39 17.89
C GLN A 15 -22.84 0.11 18.71
N GLY A 16 -21.78 -0.63 19.01
CA GLY A 16 -21.84 -1.92 19.71
C GLY A 16 -22.23 -3.11 18.83
N ALA A 17 -22.68 -2.90 17.59
CA ALA A 17 -22.89 -4.00 16.65
C ALA A 17 -21.55 -4.57 16.19
N ARG A 18 -21.49 -5.90 16.02
CA ARG A 18 -20.31 -6.60 15.54
C ARG A 18 -20.69 -7.70 14.55
N ILE A 19 -20.08 -7.67 13.36
CA ILE A 19 -20.10 -8.78 12.40
C ILE A 19 -18.75 -9.47 12.52
N ARG A 20 -18.73 -10.73 12.97
CA ARG A 20 -17.50 -11.53 13.08
C ARG A 20 -17.48 -12.66 12.04
N ALA A 21 -16.37 -12.82 11.35
CA ALA A 21 -16.11 -13.94 10.47
C ALA A 21 -16.11 -15.28 11.24
N SER A 22 -16.85 -16.26 10.73
CA SER A 22 -16.67 -17.66 11.14
C SER A 22 -15.24 -18.12 10.83
N GLY A 23 -14.64 -18.86 11.77
CA GLY A 23 -13.34 -19.49 11.56
C GLY A 23 -13.40 -20.76 10.70
N ASN A 24 -14.60 -21.25 10.38
CA ASN A 24 -14.77 -22.41 9.51
C ASN A 24 -14.88 -21.97 8.04
N VAL A 25 -13.88 -22.31 7.23
CA VAL A 25 -13.84 -21.97 5.79
C VAL A 25 -15.03 -22.54 5.01
N SER A 26 -15.64 -23.64 5.46
CA SER A 26 -16.80 -24.23 4.77
C SER A 26 -18.07 -23.37 4.86
N ASP A 27 -18.08 -22.37 5.74
CA ASP A 27 -19.19 -21.44 5.87
C ASP A 27 -19.22 -20.41 4.74
N TYR A 28 -18.18 -20.35 3.90
CA TYR A 28 -18.06 -19.39 2.80
C TYR A 28 -18.20 -20.10 1.45
N ASP A 29 -18.52 -19.33 0.41
CA ASP A 29 -18.46 -19.85 -0.95
C ASP A 29 -17.00 -20.20 -1.28
N ALA A 30 -16.74 -21.46 -1.65
CA ALA A 30 -15.40 -21.95 -1.96
C ALA A 30 -14.71 -21.17 -3.10
N LYS A 31 -15.48 -20.47 -3.94
CA LYS A 31 -14.95 -19.61 -5.02
C LYS A 31 -14.77 -18.15 -4.59
N ARG A 32 -15.27 -17.77 -3.42
CA ARG A 32 -15.36 -16.39 -2.91
C ARG A 32 -15.19 -16.39 -1.39
N LEU A 33 -13.95 -16.45 -0.95
CA LEU A 33 -13.58 -16.42 0.46
C LEU A 33 -13.56 -14.97 0.96
N HIS A 34 -14.75 -14.38 1.10
CA HIS A 34 -14.97 -13.02 1.59
C HIS A 34 -16.06 -13.01 2.66
N LEU A 35 -15.93 -12.16 3.68
CA LEU A 35 -16.98 -11.97 4.68
C LEU A 35 -18.12 -11.11 4.11
N ILE A 36 -17.78 -10.00 3.48
CA ILE A 36 -18.72 -9.10 2.80
C ILE A 36 -18.30 -8.99 1.34
N TYR A 37 -19.27 -9.15 0.43
CA TYR A 37 -19.01 -9.19 -1.00
C TYR A 37 -20.06 -8.46 -1.82
N ALA A 38 -19.65 -7.80 -2.89
CA ALA A 38 -20.51 -7.37 -3.98
C ALA A 38 -19.79 -7.60 -5.31
N ASP A 39 -20.47 -8.16 -6.30
CA ASP A 39 -19.87 -8.47 -7.61
C ASP A 39 -20.11 -7.38 -8.66
N SER A 40 -21.21 -6.65 -8.50
CA SER A 40 -21.58 -5.49 -9.29
C SER A 40 -22.70 -4.74 -8.58
N GLY A 41 -22.83 -3.45 -8.86
CA GLY A 41 -23.99 -2.69 -8.38
C GLY A 41 -23.85 -1.19 -8.54
N ARG A 42 -24.78 -0.47 -7.92
CA ARG A 42 -24.70 0.98 -7.76
C ARG A 42 -25.24 1.41 -6.41
N ASN A 43 -24.77 2.54 -5.88
CA ASN A 43 -25.25 3.12 -4.63
C ASN A 43 -25.20 2.11 -3.48
N ILE A 44 -24.00 1.61 -3.18
CA ILE A 44 -23.77 0.69 -2.06
C ILE A 44 -23.07 1.47 -0.94
N THR A 45 -23.58 1.36 0.27
CA THR A 45 -23.01 1.99 1.46
C THR A 45 -22.78 0.98 2.56
N ILE A 46 -21.59 0.99 3.16
CA ILE A 46 -21.30 0.34 4.44
C ILE A 46 -20.96 1.45 5.43
N ALA A 47 -21.78 1.66 6.44
CA ALA A 47 -21.62 2.80 7.34
C ALA A 47 -21.95 2.47 8.79
N GLY A 48 -21.62 3.38 9.69
CA GLY A 48 -22.06 3.34 11.09
C GLY A 48 -20.90 3.53 12.05
N TYR A 49 -20.97 2.87 13.20
CA TYR A 49 -20.02 2.99 14.31
C TYR A 49 -19.72 1.63 14.97
N GLY A 50 -20.14 0.54 14.31
CA GLY A 50 -19.89 -0.82 14.75
C GLY A 50 -18.61 -1.41 14.15
N VAL A 51 -18.41 -2.70 14.40
CA VAL A 51 -17.16 -3.41 14.08
C VAL A 51 -17.39 -4.55 13.09
N ILE A 52 -16.51 -4.66 12.10
CA ILE A 52 -16.35 -5.84 11.24
C ILE A 52 -15.05 -6.53 11.66
N ASP A 53 -15.16 -7.77 12.11
CA ASP A 53 -14.07 -8.55 12.71
C ASP A 53 -13.76 -9.76 11.84
N GLY A 54 -12.57 -9.78 11.24
CA GLY A 54 -12.13 -10.81 10.32
C GLY A 54 -11.68 -12.12 10.99
N ASN A 55 -11.59 -12.16 12.33
CA ASN A 55 -11.21 -13.36 13.08
C ASN A 55 -9.88 -13.98 12.60
N ALA A 56 -8.86 -13.15 12.33
CA ALA A 56 -7.57 -13.59 11.79
C ALA A 56 -6.95 -14.79 12.51
N PRO A 57 -6.94 -14.90 13.86
CA PRO A 57 -6.33 -16.05 14.53
C PRO A 57 -6.87 -17.42 14.12
N ALA A 58 -8.09 -17.51 13.57
CA ALA A 58 -8.64 -18.76 13.05
C ALA A 58 -8.02 -19.21 11.72
N PHE A 59 -7.31 -18.31 11.04
CA PHE A 59 -6.74 -18.50 9.71
C PHE A 59 -5.21 -18.46 9.68
N PHE A 60 -4.58 -18.48 10.86
CA PHE A 60 -3.13 -18.47 11.01
C PHE A 60 -2.71 -19.62 11.93
N THR A 61 -1.57 -20.23 11.61
CA THR A 61 -0.83 -21.11 12.51
C THR A 61 0.38 -20.32 12.99
N GLU A 62 0.33 -19.85 14.25
CA GLU A 62 1.26 -18.84 14.76
C GLU A 62 1.19 -17.53 13.94
N LEU A 63 2.24 -17.21 13.17
CA LEU A 63 2.31 -16.06 12.27
C LEU A 63 2.20 -16.44 10.79
N GLU A 64 2.20 -17.74 10.49
CA GLU A 64 2.09 -18.24 9.14
C GLU A 64 0.61 -18.35 8.74
N PRO A 65 0.21 -17.73 7.62
CA PRO A 65 -1.18 -17.77 7.23
C PRO A 65 -1.53 -19.11 6.60
N ASN A 66 -2.75 -19.59 6.88
CA ASN A 66 -3.27 -20.79 6.23
C ASN A 66 -3.40 -20.55 4.72
N ALA A 67 -3.16 -21.59 3.93
CA ALA A 67 -3.28 -21.53 2.47
C ALA A 67 -4.70 -21.15 2.00
N ILE A 68 -5.71 -21.55 2.75
CA ILE A 68 -7.12 -21.21 2.52
C ILE A 68 -7.58 -20.30 3.65
N ARG A 69 -7.91 -19.05 3.31
CA ARG A 69 -8.38 -18.02 4.25
C ARG A 69 -9.22 -16.97 3.53
N LEU A 70 -9.88 -16.11 4.29
CA LEU A 70 -10.59 -14.98 3.68
C LEU A 70 -9.56 -13.97 3.15
N SER A 71 -9.67 -13.61 1.88
CA SER A 71 -8.88 -12.54 1.28
C SER A 71 -9.46 -12.16 -0.08
N PRO A 72 -9.88 -10.90 -0.30
CA PRO A 72 -10.03 -9.86 0.72
C PRO A 72 -11.14 -10.18 1.74
N LEU A 73 -11.11 -9.58 2.94
CA LEU A 73 -12.18 -9.70 3.92
C LEU A 73 -13.48 -9.04 3.41
N ILE A 74 -13.35 -7.84 2.84
CA ILE A 74 -14.41 -7.08 2.18
C ILE A 74 -14.03 -6.85 0.72
N GLU A 75 -14.77 -7.49 -0.19
CA GLU A 75 -14.52 -7.45 -1.62
C GLU A 75 -15.69 -6.77 -2.36
N LEU A 76 -15.42 -5.65 -3.02
CA LEU A 76 -16.45 -4.79 -3.61
C LEU A 76 -16.11 -4.51 -5.07
N ARG A 77 -16.79 -5.19 -5.99
CA ARG A 77 -16.43 -5.21 -7.42
C ARG A 77 -17.47 -4.52 -8.28
N ASN A 78 -17.02 -3.80 -9.31
CA ASN A 78 -17.86 -3.23 -10.37
C ASN A 78 -19.03 -2.37 -9.82
N ILE A 79 -18.75 -1.50 -8.86
CA ILE A 79 -19.75 -0.62 -8.23
C ILE A 79 -19.59 0.81 -8.72
N GLN A 80 -20.71 1.41 -9.12
CA GLN A 80 -20.80 2.85 -9.32
C GLN A 80 -21.41 3.52 -8.08
N HIS A 81 -20.72 4.48 -7.49
CA HIS A 81 -21.06 5.10 -6.20
C HIS A 81 -20.99 4.10 -5.03
N LEU A 82 -19.78 3.98 -4.46
CA LEU A 82 -19.48 3.20 -3.28
C LEU A 82 -19.14 4.13 -2.11
N MET A 83 -19.74 3.91 -0.95
CA MET A 83 -19.40 4.61 0.28
C MET A 83 -19.07 3.62 1.40
N VAL A 84 -17.94 3.81 2.07
CA VAL A 84 -17.58 3.08 3.30
C VAL A 84 -17.18 4.11 4.36
N GLY A 85 -17.85 4.15 5.51
CA GLY A 85 -17.48 5.16 6.51
C GLY A 85 -17.94 4.97 7.95
N GLY A 86 -17.13 5.49 8.89
CA GLY A 86 -17.41 5.51 10.33
C GLY A 86 -17.16 4.19 11.08
N ILE A 87 -17.03 3.07 10.37
CA ILE A 87 -16.88 1.74 10.94
C ILE A 87 -15.43 1.43 11.36
N THR A 88 -15.29 0.44 12.24
CA THR A 88 -14.01 -0.22 12.50
C THR A 88 -13.96 -1.57 11.79
N ILE A 89 -12.86 -1.86 11.11
CA ILE A 89 -12.53 -3.18 10.57
C ILE A 89 -11.29 -3.68 11.32
N GLU A 90 -11.31 -4.90 11.82
CA GLU A 90 -10.19 -5.42 12.60
C GLU A 90 -9.95 -6.90 12.35
N SER A 91 -8.73 -7.34 12.67
CA SER A 91 -8.34 -8.75 12.62
C SER A 91 -8.64 -9.41 11.25
N ALA A 92 -8.32 -8.73 10.14
CA ALA A 92 -8.47 -9.30 8.81
C ALA A 92 -7.45 -10.43 8.58
N PRO A 93 -7.86 -11.60 8.05
CA PRO A 93 -6.94 -12.71 7.76
C PRO A 93 -6.17 -12.58 6.44
N GLY A 94 -6.44 -11.53 5.67
CA GLY A 94 -5.88 -11.24 4.36
C GLY A 94 -6.09 -9.77 4.02
N TRP A 95 -6.06 -9.41 2.74
CA TRP A 95 -6.36 -8.03 2.29
C TRP A 95 -7.69 -7.57 2.89
N THR A 96 -7.77 -6.35 3.40
CA THR A 96 -8.91 -5.98 4.28
C THR A 96 -10.09 -5.44 3.49
N LEU A 97 -9.89 -4.35 2.75
CA LEU A 97 -10.95 -3.66 2.02
C LEU A 97 -10.51 -3.36 0.58
N ARG A 98 -11.10 -4.07 -0.38
CA ARG A 98 -10.77 -3.89 -1.81
C ARG A 98 -11.98 -3.45 -2.64
N PRO A 99 -12.04 -2.17 -3.05
CA PRO A 99 -12.82 -1.72 -4.19
C PRO A 99 -12.10 -2.10 -5.49
N LYS A 100 -12.68 -3.01 -6.28
CA LYS A 100 -12.17 -3.44 -7.58
C LYS A 100 -13.05 -2.94 -8.72
N ASN A 101 -12.50 -2.30 -9.74
CA ASN A 101 -13.27 -1.80 -10.89
C ASN A 101 -14.44 -0.90 -10.48
N CYS A 102 -14.29 -0.10 -9.43
CA CYS A 102 -15.32 0.80 -8.92
C CYS A 102 -15.12 2.23 -9.41
N GLU A 103 -16.22 2.99 -9.50
CA GLU A 103 -16.23 4.40 -9.90
C GLU A 103 -16.96 5.23 -8.84
N TYR A 104 -16.40 6.39 -8.47
CA TYR A 104 -16.90 7.26 -7.40
C TYR A 104 -16.92 6.53 -6.05
N VAL A 105 -15.74 6.31 -5.51
CA VAL A 105 -15.52 5.60 -4.24
C VAL A 105 -15.18 6.61 -3.14
N GLU A 106 -15.97 6.62 -2.08
CA GLU A 106 -15.70 7.40 -0.87
C GLU A 106 -15.44 6.44 0.30
N ILE A 107 -14.23 6.45 0.84
CA ILE A 107 -13.88 5.75 2.08
C ILE A 107 -13.46 6.82 3.08
N SER A 108 -14.22 6.99 4.15
CA SER A 108 -13.91 8.05 5.11
C SER A 108 -14.18 7.69 6.56
N LYS A 109 -13.34 8.20 7.47
CA LYS A 109 -13.54 8.07 8.93
C LYS A 109 -13.62 6.62 9.39
N ILE A 110 -12.89 5.72 8.73
CA ILE A 110 -12.80 4.32 9.16
C ILE A 110 -11.54 4.09 9.97
N MET A 111 -11.60 3.05 10.81
CA MET A 111 -10.42 2.50 11.47
C MET A 111 -10.16 1.10 10.94
N ILE A 112 -8.92 0.80 10.56
CA ILE A 112 -8.46 -0.57 10.29
C ILE A 112 -7.43 -0.95 11.35
N LEU A 113 -7.68 -2.04 12.08
CA LEU A 113 -6.87 -2.50 13.21
C LEU A 113 -6.46 -3.97 13.02
N ASN A 114 -5.50 -4.21 12.14
CA ASN A 114 -4.91 -5.54 11.96
C ASN A 114 -3.69 -5.70 12.84
N ASP A 115 -3.39 -6.96 13.20
CA ASP A 115 -2.13 -7.27 13.87
C ASP A 115 -0.98 -7.06 12.88
N ARG A 116 -0.01 -6.22 13.28
CA ARG A 116 1.20 -5.91 12.51
C ARG A 116 2.07 -7.13 12.21
N LYS A 117 1.85 -8.26 12.88
CA LYS A 117 2.58 -9.52 12.66
C LYS A 117 1.95 -10.43 11.61
N TYR A 118 0.70 -10.20 11.23
CA TYR A 118 0.02 -11.02 10.21
C TYR A 118 0.31 -10.50 8.80
N VAL A 119 1.00 -11.32 8.00
CA VAL A 119 1.38 -10.97 6.62
C VAL A 119 0.19 -10.96 5.66
N ASN A 120 0.30 -10.21 4.55
CA ASN A 120 -0.76 -10.02 3.55
C ASN A 120 -2.08 -9.49 4.12
N THR A 121 -2.00 -8.65 5.16
CA THR A 121 -3.16 -8.00 5.78
C THR A 121 -3.23 -6.52 5.42
N ASP A 122 -3.17 -6.25 4.12
CA ASP A 122 -3.28 -4.92 3.51
C ASP A 122 -4.53 -4.18 4.05
N GLY A 123 -4.44 -2.86 4.20
CA GLY A 123 -5.53 -2.03 4.71
C GLY A 123 -6.59 -1.74 3.64
N ILE A 124 -6.32 -0.78 2.76
CA ILE A 124 -7.24 -0.39 1.67
C ILE A 124 -6.55 -0.55 0.32
N ASP A 125 -7.21 -1.28 -0.57
CA ASP A 125 -6.71 -1.66 -1.88
C ASP A 125 -7.60 -1.13 -3.01
N PRO A 126 -7.59 0.17 -3.37
CA PRO A 126 -8.28 0.60 -4.58
C PRO A 126 -7.61 -0.05 -5.79
N ASP A 127 -8.34 -0.94 -6.46
CA ASP A 127 -7.82 -1.77 -7.54
C ASP A 127 -8.60 -1.50 -8.83
N SER A 128 -7.91 -1.07 -9.89
CA SER A 128 -8.51 -0.73 -11.19
C SER A 128 -9.72 0.23 -11.06
N SER A 129 -9.69 1.14 -10.08
CA SER A 129 -10.84 1.97 -9.69
C SER A 129 -10.56 3.45 -9.95
N SER A 130 -11.62 4.25 -10.16
CA SER A 130 -11.50 5.67 -10.49
C SER A 130 -12.37 6.57 -9.63
N HIS A 131 -11.96 7.84 -9.51
CA HIS A 131 -12.62 8.82 -8.63
C HIS A 131 -12.71 8.32 -7.19
N VAL A 132 -11.56 7.92 -6.63
CA VAL A 132 -11.45 7.35 -5.28
C VAL A 132 -11.00 8.43 -4.31
N ARG A 133 -11.67 8.55 -3.17
CA ARG A 133 -11.30 9.41 -2.05
C ARG A 133 -11.21 8.58 -0.78
N ILE A 134 -10.03 8.56 -0.16
CA ILE A 134 -9.77 7.92 1.14
C ILE A 134 -9.39 9.03 2.11
N THR A 135 -10.23 9.30 3.12
CA THR A 135 -10.02 10.47 3.98
C THR A 135 -10.32 10.23 5.46
N ASP A 136 -9.63 10.95 6.35
CA ASP A 136 -9.89 10.90 7.80
C ASP A 136 -9.74 9.49 8.41
N CYS A 137 -8.87 8.65 7.86
CA CYS A 137 -8.73 7.25 8.27
C CYS A 137 -7.56 7.02 9.25
N PHE A 138 -7.72 6.05 10.14
CA PHE A 138 -6.63 5.48 10.93
C PHE A 138 -6.43 4.02 10.51
N ILE A 139 -5.23 3.65 10.04
CA ILE A 139 -4.97 2.31 9.50
C ILE A 139 -3.72 1.75 10.15
N SER A 140 -3.86 0.59 10.79
CA SER A 140 -2.76 -0.27 11.21
C SER A 140 -2.86 -1.61 10.48
N ALA A 141 -1.85 -1.92 9.67
CA ALA A 141 -1.80 -3.09 8.80
C ALA A 141 -0.52 -3.92 9.05
N GLY A 142 -0.62 -5.24 8.93
CA GLY A 142 0.53 -6.14 8.93
C GLY A 142 1.22 -6.26 7.57
N ASP A 143 0.60 -5.71 6.53
CA ASP A 143 1.18 -5.48 5.22
C ASP A 143 0.92 -4.01 4.79
N ASP A 144 0.73 -3.71 3.52
CA ASP A 144 0.57 -2.33 3.03
C ASP A 144 -0.68 -1.62 3.62
N ALA A 145 -0.57 -0.38 4.12
CA ALA A 145 -1.71 0.31 4.75
C ALA A 145 -2.70 0.87 3.71
N VAL A 146 -2.23 1.65 2.74
CA VAL A 146 -3.02 2.06 1.56
C VAL A 146 -2.21 1.74 0.32
N VAL A 147 -2.73 0.85 -0.52
CA VAL A 147 -2.04 0.36 -1.71
C VAL A 147 -2.94 0.47 -2.94
N ILE A 148 -2.49 1.24 -3.91
CA ILE A 148 -3.22 1.44 -5.16
C ILE A 148 -2.72 0.41 -6.17
N LYS A 149 -3.62 -0.41 -6.69
CA LYS A 149 -3.30 -1.56 -7.56
C LYS A 149 -4.05 -1.49 -8.89
N SER A 150 -3.52 -2.21 -9.87
CA SER A 150 -4.28 -2.67 -11.03
C SER A 150 -3.90 -4.11 -11.23
N SER A 151 -4.63 -5.03 -10.62
CA SER A 151 -4.39 -6.48 -10.68
C SER A 151 -5.24 -7.18 -11.74
N ASP A 152 -4.84 -8.39 -12.14
CA ASP A 152 -5.67 -9.33 -12.92
C ASP A 152 -6.45 -10.32 -12.04
N TYR A 153 -6.28 -10.21 -10.71
CA TYR A 153 -7.04 -10.97 -9.73
C TYR A 153 -8.42 -10.34 -9.51
N GLY A 154 -9.46 -11.18 -9.45
CA GLY A 154 -10.81 -10.65 -9.33
C GLY A 154 -11.22 -9.85 -10.57
N GLY A 155 -10.90 -10.35 -11.75
CA GLY A 155 -11.35 -9.80 -13.04
C GLY A 155 -10.25 -9.05 -13.78
N PRO A 156 -10.53 -8.58 -15.01
CA PRO A 156 -9.50 -7.94 -15.83
C PRO A 156 -8.94 -6.68 -15.14
N PRO A 157 -7.65 -6.38 -15.35
CA PRO A 157 -7.05 -5.13 -14.90
C PRO A 157 -7.63 -3.94 -15.67
N GLY A 158 -7.53 -2.76 -15.07
CA GLY A 158 -8.04 -1.51 -15.63
C GLY A 158 -7.25 -0.33 -15.09
N ASP A 159 -7.42 0.83 -15.73
CA ASP A 159 -6.73 2.04 -15.30
C ASP A 159 -7.25 2.51 -13.93
N VAL A 160 -6.33 3.05 -13.11
CA VAL A 160 -6.63 3.75 -11.87
C VAL A 160 -6.43 5.24 -12.09
N VAL A 161 -7.52 6.01 -11.99
CA VAL A 161 -7.50 7.44 -12.35
C VAL A 161 -8.24 8.28 -11.31
N ASN A 162 -7.65 9.42 -10.94
CA ASN A 162 -8.22 10.36 -9.97
C ASN A 162 -8.39 9.72 -8.58
N VAL A 163 -7.28 9.51 -7.89
CA VAL A 163 -7.27 8.99 -6.51
C VAL A 163 -6.74 10.06 -5.57
N THR A 164 -7.44 10.29 -4.46
CA THR A 164 -6.99 11.15 -3.37
C THR A 164 -6.97 10.37 -2.06
N VAL A 165 -5.85 10.41 -1.36
CA VAL A 165 -5.70 9.92 0.02
C VAL A 165 -5.31 11.12 0.88
N ALA A 166 -6.14 11.51 1.84
CA ALA A 166 -5.89 12.72 2.61
C ALA A 166 -6.26 12.64 4.09
N ASN A 167 -5.51 13.35 4.95
CA ASN A 167 -5.79 13.42 6.39
C ASN A 167 -5.85 12.04 7.07
N CYS A 168 -4.84 11.21 6.84
CA CYS A 168 -4.78 9.83 7.35
C CYS A 168 -3.60 9.64 8.30
N THR A 169 -3.76 8.76 9.29
CA THR A 169 -2.66 8.22 10.09
C THR A 169 -2.45 6.75 9.77
N LEU A 170 -1.23 6.39 9.36
CA LEU A 170 -0.92 5.09 8.79
C LEU A 170 0.23 4.41 9.55
N ILE A 171 0.04 3.13 9.86
CA ILE A 171 1.03 2.24 10.47
C ILE A 171 1.06 0.95 9.65
N SER A 172 2.23 0.55 9.17
CA SER A 172 2.38 -0.62 8.31
C SER A 172 3.67 -1.40 8.60
N SER A 173 3.57 -2.72 8.71
CA SER A 173 4.78 -3.57 8.71
C SER A 173 5.43 -3.73 7.33
N ALA A 174 4.76 -3.26 6.26
CA ALA A 174 5.27 -3.14 4.90
C ALA A 174 5.26 -1.67 4.47
N SER A 175 4.44 -1.26 3.50
CA SER A 175 4.39 0.13 3.02
C SER A 175 3.18 0.90 3.54
N ALA A 176 3.38 2.08 4.09
CA ALA A 176 2.27 2.93 4.52
C ALA A 176 1.47 3.46 3.32
N LEU A 177 2.15 4.01 2.32
CA LEU A 177 1.56 4.44 1.06
C LEU A 177 2.24 3.70 -0.10
N LYS A 178 1.46 3.07 -0.98
CA LYS A 178 2.03 2.33 -2.10
C LYS A 178 1.22 2.46 -3.39
N ILE A 179 1.93 2.46 -4.52
CA ILE A 179 1.40 2.11 -5.84
C ILE A 179 2.11 0.82 -6.28
N GLY A 180 1.33 -0.22 -6.62
CA GLY A 180 1.83 -1.53 -7.05
C GLY A 180 1.74 -2.64 -5.98
N THR A 181 2.35 -3.81 -6.17
CA THR A 181 3.23 -4.15 -7.30
C THR A 181 2.48 -4.47 -8.58
N GLU A 182 1.20 -4.84 -8.48
CA GLU A 182 0.33 -5.09 -9.63
C GLU A 182 0.07 -3.79 -10.37
N THR A 183 0.76 -3.60 -11.49
CA THR A 183 0.67 -2.38 -12.30
C THR A 183 0.31 -2.68 -13.75
N PHE A 184 -0.67 -3.58 -13.96
CA PHE A 184 -1.06 -4.01 -15.30
C PHE A 184 -1.75 -2.91 -16.12
N GLY A 185 -2.49 -2.03 -15.46
CA GLY A 185 -3.15 -0.84 -16.02
C GLY A 185 -2.37 0.45 -15.73
N ASN A 186 -2.84 1.58 -16.24
CA ASN A 186 -2.21 2.88 -16.02
C ASN A 186 -2.72 3.54 -14.72
N PHE A 187 -1.84 4.30 -14.06
CA PHE A 187 -2.10 5.05 -12.85
C PHE A 187 -1.92 6.53 -13.15
N LYS A 188 -2.97 7.33 -12.95
CA LYS A 188 -2.94 8.74 -13.34
C LYS A 188 -3.67 9.66 -12.39
N ASN A 189 -3.06 10.80 -12.10
CA ASN A 189 -3.62 11.84 -11.23
C ASN A 189 -3.95 11.27 -9.84
N ILE A 190 -2.89 10.94 -9.11
CA ILE A 190 -2.97 10.37 -7.77
C ILE A 190 -2.33 11.35 -6.79
N HIS A 191 -3.06 11.68 -5.73
CA HIS A 191 -2.66 12.69 -4.76
C HIS A 191 -2.74 12.12 -3.35
N PHE A 192 -1.63 12.17 -2.63
CA PHE A 192 -1.53 11.84 -1.22
C PHE A 192 -1.19 13.12 -0.46
N SER A 193 -2.03 13.53 0.50
CA SER A 193 -1.83 14.79 1.24
C SER A 193 -2.12 14.68 2.73
N ASP A 194 -1.40 15.43 3.55
CA ASP A 194 -1.67 15.54 4.99
C ASP A 194 -1.69 14.15 5.68
N VAL A 195 -0.65 13.36 5.43
CA VAL A 195 -0.53 11.99 5.95
C VAL A 195 0.53 11.94 7.04
N ASN A 196 0.16 11.37 8.18
CA ASN A 196 1.10 11.04 9.25
C ASN A 196 1.41 9.53 9.21
N ILE A 197 2.65 9.18 8.89
CA ILE A 197 3.12 7.80 8.85
C ILE A 197 3.89 7.51 10.13
N CYS A 198 3.44 6.52 10.88
CA CYS A 198 4.07 6.12 12.14
C CYS A 198 4.59 4.71 12.04
N ASN A 199 5.83 4.50 12.49
CA ASN A 199 6.38 3.17 12.80
C ASN A 199 6.17 2.19 11.64
N SER A 200 6.56 2.59 10.44
CA SER A 200 6.33 1.81 9.23
C SER A 200 7.63 1.39 8.55
N ARG A 201 7.68 0.18 7.98
CA ARG A 201 8.90 -0.28 7.27
C ARG A 201 9.20 0.60 6.08
N THR A 202 8.21 0.85 5.25
CA THR A 202 8.32 1.71 4.08
C THR A 202 7.35 2.86 4.21
N GLY A 203 7.83 4.10 4.05
CA GLY A 203 6.97 5.28 4.10
C GLY A 203 6.14 5.41 2.82
N ILE A 204 6.82 5.77 1.74
CA ILE A 204 6.24 5.94 0.40
C ILE A 204 6.84 4.92 -0.55
N ALA A 205 5.99 4.21 -1.30
CA ALA A 205 6.40 3.23 -2.29
C ALA A 205 5.73 3.45 -3.66
N ILE A 206 6.51 3.37 -4.73
CA ILE A 206 6.04 3.09 -6.09
C ILE A 206 6.84 1.89 -6.57
N MET A 207 6.18 0.75 -6.77
CA MET A 207 6.82 -0.48 -7.26
C MET A 207 6.11 -0.89 -8.56
N ALA A 208 6.65 -0.47 -9.70
CA ALA A 208 5.98 -0.66 -10.99
C ALA A 208 6.59 -1.82 -11.77
N LYS A 209 5.84 -2.93 -11.92
CA LYS A 209 6.39 -4.22 -12.40
C LYS A 209 5.80 -4.78 -13.70
N ASP A 210 4.67 -4.24 -14.15
CA ASP A 210 3.79 -4.91 -15.13
C ASP A 210 3.48 -4.09 -16.40
N GLY A 211 4.28 -3.06 -16.71
CA GLY A 211 4.19 -2.31 -17.97
C GLY A 211 3.22 -1.13 -17.96
N GLY A 212 2.42 -0.98 -16.90
CA GLY A 212 1.56 0.18 -16.70
C GLY A 212 2.34 1.50 -16.58
N LYS A 213 1.68 2.60 -16.93
CA LYS A 213 2.26 3.95 -16.77
C LYS A 213 1.80 4.56 -15.46
N VAL A 214 2.72 5.00 -14.62
CA VAL A 214 2.46 5.78 -13.41
C VAL A 214 2.80 7.23 -13.72
N GLU A 215 1.78 8.08 -13.83
CA GLU A 215 1.96 9.48 -14.23
C GLU A 215 1.16 10.48 -13.39
N LYS A 216 1.76 11.63 -13.09
CA LYS A 216 1.14 12.72 -12.31
C LYS A 216 0.73 12.24 -10.92
N VAL A 217 1.74 11.87 -10.14
CA VAL A 217 1.58 11.44 -8.75
C VAL A 217 2.20 12.48 -7.84
N THR A 218 1.48 12.88 -6.81
CA THR A 218 1.97 13.87 -5.84
C THR A 218 1.79 13.33 -4.42
N PHE A 219 2.85 13.43 -3.63
CA PHE A 219 2.87 13.22 -2.20
C PHE A 219 3.21 14.57 -1.55
N GLU A 220 2.31 15.13 -0.75
CA GLU A 220 2.50 16.45 -0.15
C GLU A 220 2.16 16.48 1.33
N ARG A 221 2.91 17.28 2.11
CA ARG A 221 2.66 17.48 3.55
C ARG A 221 2.59 16.15 4.31
N ILE A 222 3.69 15.40 4.28
CA ILE A 222 3.79 14.09 4.92
C ILE A 222 4.85 14.15 6.02
N SER A 223 4.49 13.71 7.22
CA SER A 223 5.45 13.40 8.29
C SER A 223 5.58 11.90 8.43
N MET A 224 6.80 11.37 8.49
CA MET A 224 7.01 9.92 8.63
C MET A 224 8.11 9.57 9.62
N HIS A 225 7.84 8.53 10.42
CA HIS A 225 8.83 7.76 11.17
C HIS A 225 8.87 6.33 10.63
N THR A 226 10.04 5.86 10.21
CA THR A 226 10.22 4.48 9.76
C THR A 226 10.89 3.61 10.81
N GLU A 227 10.54 2.33 10.82
CA GLU A 227 11.20 1.30 11.63
C GLU A 227 11.23 -0.05 10.88
N PRO A 228 12.18 -0.95 11.14
CA PRO A 228 12.23 -2.23 10.42
C PRO A 228 11.02 -3.12 10.73
N LYS A 229 10.64 -3.96 9.77
CA LYS A 229 9.56 -4.94 9.96
C LYS A 229 9.91 -5.86 11.13
N TRP A 230 9.08 -5.83 12.17
CA TRP A 230 9.26 -6.60 13.40
C TRP A 230 10.59 -6.33 14.13
N GLY A 231 11.19 -5.15 13.90
CA GLY A 231 12.47 -4.75 14.50
C GLY A 231 13.71 -5.39 13.85
N VAL A 232 13.55 -6.07 12.71
CA VAL A 232 14.66 -6.74 12.01
C VAL A 232 14.73 -6.27 10.55
N GLY A 233 15.96 -6.11 10.05
CA GLY A 233 16.25 -5.80 8.66
C GLY A 233 16.18 -4.31 8.31
N VAL A 234 15.79 -4.03 7.07
CA VAL A 234 15.85 -2.69 6.46
C VAL A 234 14.51 -1.97 6.48
N GLU A 235 14.60 -0.64 6.43
CA GLU A 235 13.47 0.28 6.29
C GLU A 235 13.71 1.24 5.11
N TRP A 236 12.65 1.72 4.48
CA TRP A 236 12.70 2.50 3.26
C TRP A 236 11.78 3.72 3.37
N PRO A 237 12.26 4.89 3.83
CA PRO A 237 11.42 6.08 3.90
C PRO A 237 10.74 6.40 2.55
N ILE A 238 11.49 6.32 1.46
CA ILE A 238 10.98 6.51 0.10
C ILE A 238 11.60 5.43 -0.80
N LEU A 239 10.74 4.69 -1.50
CA LEU A 239 11.09 3.63 -2.44
C LEU A 239 10.35 3.83 -3.76
N ILE A 240 11.06 4.17 -4.82
CA ILE A 240 10.53 4.23 -6.18
C ILE A 240 11.36 3.27 -7.02
N ASP A 241 10.74 2.17 -7.42
CA ASP A 241 11.42 1.08 -8.09
C ASP A 241 10.64 0.65 -9.33
N VAL A 242 11.34 0.56 -10.46
CA VAL A 242 10.80 0.04 -11.71
C VAL A 242 11.58 -1.20 -12.10
N GLU A 243 10.88 -2.32 -12.14
CA GLU A 243 11.41 -3.63 -12.48
C GLU A 243 10.45 -4.36 -13.42
N ARG A 244 10.83 -5.57 -13.82
CA ARG A 244 9.91 -6.52 -14.43
C ARG A 244 9.40 -7.50 -13.38
N ARG A 245 8.12 -7.83 -13.38
CA ARG A 245 7.59 -8.97 -12.61
C ARG A 245 8.19 -10.29 -13.10
N TYR A 246 8.18 -10.49 -14.41
CA TYR A 246 8.75 -11.65 -15.10
C TYR A 246 9.67 -11.20 -16.24
N SER A 247 10.58 -12.07 -16.69
CA SER A 247 11.49 -11.74 -17.81
C SER A 247 10.77 -11.28 -19.09
N HIS A 248 9.50 -11.69 -19.30
CA HIS A 248 8.65 -11.27 -20.42
C HIS A 248 7.72 -10.09 -20.13
N SER A 249 7.67 -9.57 -18.90
CA SER A 249 6.83 -8.41 -18.56
C SER A 249 7.33 -7.16 -19.30
N GLU A 250 6.38 -6.35 -19.76
CA GLU A 250 6.68 -5.03 -20.28
C GLU A 250 7.22 -4.13 -19.16
N ILE A 251 8.07 -3.17 -19.51
CA ILE A 251 8.69 -2.27 -18.54
C ILE A 251 7.77 -1.08 -18.31
N SER A 252 7.45 -0.84 -17.03
CA SER A 252 6.59 0.27 -16.62
C SER A 252 7.25 1.63 -16.91
N LEU A 253 6.45 2.66 -17.06
CA LEU A 253 6.91 4.06 -17.17
C LEU A 253 6.44 4.83 -15.94
N VAL A 254 7.38 5.35 -15.15
CA VAL A 254 7.11 6.25 -14.02
C VAL A 254 7.51 7.67 -14.41
N ARG A 255 6.58 8.63 -14.32
CA ARG A 255 6.88 10.02 -14.66
C ARG A 255 6.04 11.05 -13.92
N ASP A 256 6.53 12.28 -13.88
CA ASP A 256 5.83 13.41 -13.27
C ASP A 256 5.41 13.09 -11.82
N VAL A 257 6.38 12.57 -11.05
CA VAL A 257 6.21 12.24 -9.63
C VAL A 257 6.80 13.36 -8.78
N VAL A 258 6.02 13.89 -7.84
CA VAL A 258 6.43 14.99 -6.95
C VAL A 258 6.25 14.56 -5.50
N LEU A 259 7.30 14.71 -4.70
CA LEU A 259 7.31 14.54 -3.26
C LEU A 259 7.65 15.91 -2.67
N GLU A 260 6.72 16.55 -1.96
CA GLU A 260 6.87 17.95 -1.54
C GLU A 260 6.45 18.20 -0.09
N ASN A 261 7.21 19.02 0.65
CA ASN A 261 6.95 19.33 2.06
C ASN A 261 6.88 18.06 2.92
N ILE A 262 7.96 17.28 2.93
CA ILE A 262 8.03 15.99 3.63
C ILE A 262 9.08 16.05 4.74
N ILE A 263 8.71 15.58 5.93
CA ILE A 263 9.62 15.42 7.07
C ILE A 263 9.76 13.93 7.37
N VAL A 264 11.00 13.44 7.42
CA VAL A 264 11.34 12.03 7.58
C VAL A 264 12.24 11.85 8.79
N ASN A 265 11.91 10.88 9.65
CA ASN A 265 12.80 10.37 10.69
C ASN A 265 13.04 8.87 10.43
N THR A 266 14.30 8.48 10.23
CA THR A 266 14.63 7.17 9.68
C THR A 266 16.05 6.73 10.03
N LYS A 267 16.34 5.44 9.90
CA LYS A 267 17.68 4.84 9.74
C LYS A 267 17.92 4.35 8.32
N GLY A 268 16.87 4.25 7.52
CA GLY A 268 16.86 3.69 6.19
C GLY A 268 17.10 4.71 5.08
N ARG A 269 17.41 4.20 3.90
CA ARG A 269 17.76 5.02 2.73
C ARG A 269 16.57 5.31 1.82
N VAL A 270 16.65 6.43 1.11
CA VAL A 270 15.80 6.69 -0.06
C VAL A 270 16.38 5.92 -1.25
N TYR A 271 15.50 5.23 -1.98
CA TYR A 271 15.87 4.37 -3.10
C TYR A 271 14.99 4.69 -4.31
N ILE A 272 15.60 5.24 -5.37
CA ILE A 272 14.92 5.64 -6.60
C ILE A 272 15.66 5.00 -7.77
N THR A 273 15.12 3.91 -8.31
CA THR A 273 15.77 3.09 -9.33
C THR A 273 14.83 2.78 -10.49
N GLY A 274 15.38 2.87 -11.69
CA GLY A 274 14.75 2.39 -12.91
C GLY A 274 15.50 1.21 -13.53
N MET A 275 14.96 0.65 -14.61
CA MET A 275 15.68 -0.32 -15.44
C MET A 275 16.58 0.35 -16.48
N THR A 276 17.85 -0.08 -16.51
CA THR A 276 18.88 0.40 -17.45
C THR A 276 18.45 0.29 -18.93
N ASN A 277 18.82 1.28 -19.74
CA ASN A 277 18.58 1.38 -21.20
C ASN A 277 17.13 1.58 -21.66
N LYS A 278 16.18 1.86 -20.76
CA LYS A 278 14.75 1.92 -21.12
C LYS A 278 14.06 3.24 -20.81
N TYR A 279 14.76 4.22 -20.23
CA TYR A 279 14.20 5.51 -19.80
C TYR A 279 12.85 5.33 -19.07
N SER A 280 12.80 4.33 -18.20
CA SER A 280 11.60 3.89 -17.48
C SER A 280 11.16 4.89 -16.41
N MET A 281 12.03 5.83 -16.05
CA MET A 281 11.75 6.90 -15.10
C MET A 281 12.07 8.28 -15.70
N LYS A 282 11.07 9.17 -15.70
CA LYS A 282 11.14 10.52 -16.30
C LYS A 282 10.52 11.57 -15.36
N THR A 283 11.36 12.36 -14.70
CA THR A 283 10.95 13.40 -13.75
C THR A 283 10.42 12.84 -12.43
N VAL A 284 11.32 12.76 -11.45
CA VAL A 284 10.99 12.61 -10.04
C VAL A 284 11.54 13.84 -9.31
N SER A 285 10.68 14.54 -8.58
CA SER A 285 11.07 15.75 -7.84
C SER A 285 10.87 15.54 -6.34
N LEU A 286 11.91 15.80 -5.55
CA LEU A 286 11.83 15.96 -4.10
C LEU A 286 12.00 17.45 -3.80
N ARG A 287 11.01 18.07 -3.15
CA ARG A 287 10.98 19.52 -2.87
C ARG A 287 10.69 19.80 -1.41
N ASN A 288 11.50 20.65 -0.77
CA ASN A 288 11.39 20.92 0.65
C ASN A 288 11.24 19.62 1.48
N VAL A 289 12.18 18.68 1.29
CA VAL A 289 12.23 17.40 2.02
C VAL A 289 13.32 17.46 3.09
N LEU A 290 12.95 17.28 4.35
CA LEU A 290 13.88 17.15 5.47
C LEU A 290 13.95 15.68 5.88
N ILE A 291 15.16 15.11 5.86
CA ILE A 291 15.42 13.75 6.31
C ILE A 291 16.40 13.79 7.48
N THR A 292 15.93 13.38 8.65
CA THR A 292 16.73 13.25 9.86
C THR A 292 17.05 11.77 10.07
N TYR A 293 18.34 11.45 10.03
CA TYR A 293 18.86 10.12 10.29
C TYR A 293 19.17 9.96 11.78
N ASN A 294 18.49 9.02 12.44
CA ASN A 294 18.66 8.75 13.88
C ASN A 294 19.53 7.49 14.16
N GLY A 295 20.15 6.97 13.11
CA GLY A 295 21.04 5.81 13.10
C GLY A 295 21.40 5.43 11.66
N VAL A 296 22.21 4.39 11.52
CA VAL A 296 22.49 3.73 10.23
C VAL A 296 21.82 2.35 10.26
N GLU A 297 21.10 2.00 9.21
CA GLU A 297 20.49 0.67 9.08
C GLU A 297 21.56 -0.44 9.00
N ASP A 298 21.30 -1.57 9.65
CA ASP A 298 22.10 -2.79 9.48
C ASP A 298 21.69 -3.50 8.19
N ARG A 299 22.64 -3.70 7.28
CA ARG A 299 22.42 -4.25 5.94
C ARG A 299 22.99 -5.65 5.75
N SER A 300 23.51 -6.27 6.80
CA SER A 300 24.11 -7.61 6.73
C SER A 300 23.15 -8.68 6.20
N GLU A 301 21.84 -8.50 6.41
CA GLU A 301 20.77 -9.40 5.96
C GLU A 301 19.83 -8.77 4.91
N ALA A 302 20.22 -7.65 4.29
CA ALA A 302 19.34 -6.93 3.38
C ALA A 302 19.09 -7.71 2.08
N THR A 303 17.80 -7.96 1.78
CA THR A 303 17.33 -8.50 0.50
C THR A 303 16.41 -7.48 -0.18
N MET A 304 16.42 -7.44 -1.51
CA MET A 304 15.48 -6.63 -2.31
C MET A 304 14.03 -7.00 -1.95
N LEU A 305 13.14 -6.00 -1.86
CA LEU A 305 11.74 -6.22 -1.53
C LEU A 305 11.05 -7.03 -2.65
N SER A 306 10.81 -8.32 -2.40
CA SER A 306 9.97 -9.14 -3.25
C SER A 306 8.50 -8.83 -2.96
N GLY A 307 7.82 -8.23 -3.93
CA GLY A 307 6.40 -7.88 -3.81
C GLY A 307 5.43 -9.00 -4.16
N THR A 308 5.91 -10.24 -4.34
CA THR A 308 5.21 -11.53 -4.53
C THR A 308 6.25 -12.65 -4.67
N ASP A 309 5.93 -13.90 -4.28
CA ASP A 309 6.83 -15.07 -4.35
C ASP A 309 7.26 -15.48 -5.79
N GLU A 310 6.71 -14.85 -6.83
CA GLU A 310 6.95 -15.21 -8.24
C GLU A 310 7.83 -14.21 -9.02
N ILE A 311 8.66 -13.41 -8.34
CA ILE A 311 9.59 -12.52 -9.06
C ILE A 311 10.82 -13.33 -9.50
N ASN A 312 10.86 -13.74 -10.77
CA ASN A 312 12.11 -14.19 -11.40
C ASN A 312 12.93 -12.95 -11.75
N GLN A 313 13.77 -12.51 -10.81
CA GLN A 313 14.68 -11.38 -11.01
C GLN A 313 15.66 -11.69 -12.16
N ASP A 314 15.77 -10.76 -13.10
CA ASP A 314 16.85 -10.78 -14.08
C ASP A 314 18.14 -10.37 -13.34
N LEU A 315 18.97 -11.36 -12.98
CA LEU A 315 20.15 -11.26 -12.12
C LEU A 315 21.30 -10.38 -12.67
N ALA A 316 21.04 -9.58 -13.71
CA ALA A 316 22.04 -8.77 -14.40
C ALA A 316 22.06 -7.29 -13.97
N GLN A 317 21.36 -6.87 -12.91
CA GLN A 317 21.33 -5.46 -12.47
C GLN A 317 21.73 -5.25 -11.01
N VAL A 318 22.07 -4.00 -10.74
CA VAL A 318 23.26 -3.59 -9.97
C VAL A 318 23.06 -3.65 -8.46
N ASP A 319 23.99 -4.30 -7.75
CA ASP A 319 24.08 -4.28 -6.29
C ASP A 319 24.69 -2.95 -5.79
N TYR A 320 23.88 -1.89 -5.77
CA TYR A 320 24.20 -0.63 -5.09
C TYR A 320 23.96 -0.72 -3.56
N GLY A 321 23.86 -1.93 -3.00
CA GLY A 321 23.38 -2.20 -1.65
C GLY A 321 24.38 -1.99 -0.52
N THR A 322 25.68 -1.99 -0.81
CA THR A 322 26.72 -2.26 0.19
C THR A 322 27.37 -1.03 0.84
N MET A 323 27.02 0.20 0.41
CA MET A 323 27.60 1.43 0.96
C MET A 323 26.60 2.25 1.76
N ASP A 324 26.98 2.74 2.93
CA ASP A 324 26.19 3.73 3.70
C ASP A 324 25.78 4.89 2.79
N THR A 325 24.49 5.00 2.53
CA THR A 325 23.93 5.89 1.50
C THR A 325 22.61 6.43 2.01
N ALA A 326 22.48 7.76 2.06
CA ALA A 326 21.22 8.43 2.39
C ALA A 326 20.18 8.28 1.26
N LEU A 327 20.65 8.55 0.03
CA LEU A 327 19.83 8.65 -1.17
C LEU A 327 20.55 7.96 -2.32
N LEU A 328 19.92 6.94 -2.89
CA LEU A 328 20.35 6.30 -4.13
C LEU A 328 19.39 6.70 -5.25
N VAL A 329 19.94 7.22 -6.34
CA VAL A 329 19.21 7.52 -7.57
C VAL A 329 19.94 6.88 -8.75
N ALA A 330 19.26 6.00 -9.47
CA ALA A 330 19.82 5.33 -10.65
C ALA A 330 18.77 5.19 -11.76
N ASP A 331 19.24 5.19 -13.02
CA ASP A 331 18.42 4.93 -14.21
C ASP A 331 17.16 5.82 -14.36
N ALA A 332 17.27 7.07 -13.87
CA ALA A 332 16.26 8.11 -13.99
C ALA A 332 16.73 9.25 -14.91
N SER A 333 15.85 9.72 -15.80
CA SER A 333 16.21 10.70 -16.83
C SER A 333 16.40 12.12 -16.26
N VAL A 334 15.52 12.51 -15.33
CA VAL A 334 15.54 13.81 -14.66
C VAL A 334 15.11 13.59 -13.22
N VAL A 335 15.96 13.99 -12.29
CA VAL A 335 15.64 14.01 -10.85
C VAL A 335 16.00 15.39 -10.32
N ASP A 336 15.01 16.03 -9.69
CA ASP A 336 15.11 17.37 -9.11
C ASP A 336 15.10 17.24 -7.58
N LEU A 337 16.15 17.69 -6.92
CA LEU A 337 16.40 17.43 -5.50
C LEU A 337 16.61 18.73 -4.72
N ASP A 338 15.61 19.08 -3.92
CA ASP A 338 15.67 20.06 -2.84
C ASP A 338 15.42 19.30 -1.52
N VAL A 339 16.52 18.73 -1.00
CA VAL A 339 16.53 17.82 0.15
C VAL A 339 17.58 18.27 1.16
N ILE A 340 17.19 18.37 2.42
CA ILE A 340 18.08 18.54 3.56
C ILE A 340 18.27 17.19 4.23
N ILE A 341 19.52 16.75 4.37
CA ILE A 341 19.88 15.53 5.07
C ILE A 341 20.60 15.90 6.37
N ASP A 342 20.01 15.52 7.50
CA ASP A 342 20.55 15.74 8.84
C ASP A 342 21.05 14.42 9.45
N TRP A 343 22.37 14.31 9.58
CA TRP A 343 23.08 13.18 10.19
C TRP A 343 23.59 13.48 11.61
N SER A 344 23.25 14.63 12.18
CA SER A 344 23.82 15.09 13.47
C SER A 344 23.70 14.05 14.58
N ALA A 345 22.53 13.42 14.72
CA ALA A 345 22.28 12.39 15.73
C ALA A 345 23.12 11.11 15.54
N VAL A 346 23.57 10.81 14.32
CA VAL A 346 24.44 9.65 14.06
C VAL A 346 25.88 9.94 14.51
N TYR A 347 26.39 11.14 14.24
CA TYR A 347 27.74 11.52 14.65
C TYR A 347 27.92 11.64 16.17
N GLU A 348 26.85 11.97 16.90
CA GLU A 348 26.86 11.99 18.37
C GLU A 348 26.93 10.58 18.99
N GLN A 349 26.55 9.52 18.26
CA GLN A 349 26.61 8.13 18.77
C GLN A 349 28.00 7.48 18.60
N VAL A 350 28.86 8.06 17.76
CA VAL A 350 30.17 7.50 17.39
C VAL A 350 31.34 8.16 18.15
N ASN A 351 31.08 9.26 18.87
CA ASN A 351 32.06 9.98 19.70
C ASN A 351 31.77 9.84 21.19
#